data_AF-M2RTJ8-F1
#
_entry.id   AF-M2RTJ8-F1
#
_cell.length_a   1.000
_cell.length_b   1.000
_cell.length_c   1.000
_cell.angle_alpha   90.00
_cell.angle_beta   90.00
_cell.angle_gamma   90.00
#
_symmetry.space_group_name_H-M   'P 1'
#
loop_
_entity.id
_entity.type
_entity.pdbx_description
1 polymer ?
#
loop_
_entity_poly.entity_id
_entity_poly.type
_entity_poly.pdbx_seq_one_letter_code
_entity_poly.pdbx_strand_id
1 'polypeptide(L)'
;MTAELSPSTPESSTAPRATLYEASTQYRHWRYSLQQLAHTRAALNTAAVSAIREAFESDEPGSSSNVSFLSADEEHLLVKLYVGKISQLCGHFRFPEEVEATAATYMKRFYLKNTVMDWHPKNVMLTALFLATKTTNHPISLEAYTSHIPKTAPSDVLDLEFLVAQSLGFDFAVWHAHRSLWGLWLDIQSLPDAPLDDLRASYDAALKHVRASRLTDAELVYAPSQIALACLSLASPPLAVAWARSKFPAIPDPPVLAVLEPIKDMILKDGSPPEVEAVREVDRRLKLCKNPEKVVGSTAYTKKKEEAERKADEKRRRKADDIKRAMEDGDPFGSELAGRAVDDDDDDDED
;
A
#
# COMPACT_ATOMS: atom_id res chain seq x y z
N MET A 1 13.86 58.54 -36.51
CA MET A 1 14.21 57.11 -36.40
C MET A 1 13.70 56.61 -35.06
N THR A 2 12.42 56.28 -35.01
CA THR A 2 11.74 55.67 -33.87
C THR A 2 11.88 54.16 -34.01
N ALA A 3 12.65 53.54 -33.11
CA ALA A 3 12.80 52.09 -33.07
C ALA A 3 11.57 51.49 -32.39
N GLU A 4 10.74 50.80 -33.18
CA GLU A 4 9.63 49.99 -32.69
C GLU A 4 10.19 48.72 -32.03
N LEU A 5 9.98 48.60 -30.71
CA LEU A 5 10.19 47.37 -29.96
C LEU A 5 9.03 46.42 -30.25
N SER A 6 9.30 45.38 -31.05
CA SER A 6 8.37 44.27 -31.26
C SER A 6 8.14 43.51 -29.94
N PRO A 7 6.90 43.22 -29.53
CA PRO A 7 6.66 42.42 -28.34
C PRO A 7 7.00 40.95 -28.63
N SER A 8 7.98 40.43 -27.89
CA SER A 8 8.30 39.01 -27.87
C SER A 8 7.08 38.22 -27.39
N THR A 9 6.54 37.39 -28.29
CA THR A 9 5.48 36.44 -27.96
C THR A 9 6.10 35.37 -27.07
N PRO A 10 5.55 35.06 -25.88
CA PRO A 10 6.08 33.98 -25.07
C PRO A 10 5.78 32.67 -25.80
N GLU A 11 6.84 31.96 -26.20
CA GLU A 11 6.75 30.57 -26.66
C GLU A 11 6.08 29.74 -25.56
N SER A 12 4.81 29.43 -25.78
CA SER A 12 4.05 28.48 -24.98
C SER A 12 4.76 27.12 -25.05
N SER A 13 5.45 26.74 -23.99
CA SER A 13 6.04 25.40 -23.88
C SER A 13 4.92 24.35 -23.99
N THR A 14 4.89 23.65 -25.13
CA THR A 14 3.94 22.59 -25.44
C THR A 14 4.31 21.28 -24.76
N ALA A 15 4.72 21.33 -23.48
CA ALA A 15 4.76 20.13 -22.67
C ALA A 15 3.31 19.81 -22.25
N PRO A 16 2.77 18.61 -22.55
CA PRO A 16 1.45 18.25 -22.06
C PRO A 16 1.46 18.36 -20.54
N ARG A 17 0.56 19.18 -19.99
CA ARG A 17 0.44 19.37 -18.54
C ARG A 17 0.15 18.01 -17.91
N ALA A 18 1.02 17.56 -17.02
CA ALA A 18 0.81 16.34 -16.26
C ALA A 18 -0.54 16.41 -15.54
N THR A 19 -1.32 15.33 -15.65
CA THR A 19 -2.61 15.21 -14.99
C THR A 19 -2.44 15.21 -13.47
N LEU A 20 -3.52 15.53 -12.72
CA LEU A 20 -3.50 15.48 -11.25
C LEU A 20 -3.10 14.08 -10.73
N TYR A 21 -3.46 13.02 -11.44
CA TYR A 21 -3.05 11.67 -11.11
C TYR A 21 -1.56 11.44 -11.36
N GLU A 22 -0.99 11.91 -12.47
CA GLU A 22 0.46 11.80 -12.76
C GLU A 22 1.32 12.60 -11.78
N ALA A 23 0.77 13.67 -11.21
CA ALA A 23 1.42 14.42 -10.14
C ALA A 23 1.34 13.72 -8.76
N SER A 24 0.48 12.71 -8.60
CA SER A 24 0.26 12.02 -7.33
C SER A 24 1.39 11.07 -6.96
N THR A 25 1.58 10.85 -5.66
CA THR A 25 2.57 9.87 -5.15
C THR A 25 2.19 8.44 -5.53
N GLN A 26 0.90 8.13 -5.67
CA GLN A 26 0.46 6.83 -6.16
C GLN A 26 1.00 6.54 -7.58
N TYR A 27 0.97 7.53 -8.48
CA TYR A 27 1.54 7.35 -9.82
C TYR A 27 3.06 7.21 -9.79
N ARG A 28 3.73 8.04 -8.97
CA ARG A 28 5.19 8.14 -8.95
C ARG A 28 5.86 6.95 -8.27
N HIS A 29 5.29 6.45 -7.18
CA HIS A 29 5.95 5.45 -6.31
C HIS A 29 5.25 4.08 -6.32
N TRP A 30 3.98 4.01 -6.72
CA TRP A 30 3.14 2.82 -6.54
C TRP A 30 2.55 2.31 -7.85
N ARG A 31 3.25 2.55 -8.97
CA ARG A 31 2.88 2.07 -10.30
C ARG A 31 3.98 1.19 -10.87
N TYR A 32 3.58 0.01 -11.33
CA TYR A 32 4.47 -1.03 -11.79
C TYR A 32 3.90 -1.70 -13.05
N SER A 33 4.78 -2.32 -13.83
CA SER A 33 4.36 -3.36 -14.78
C SER A 33 4.11 -4.69 -14.04
N LEU A 34 3.36 -5.59 -14.66
CA LEU A 34 3.12 -6.94 -14.11
C LEU A 34 4.42 -7.72 -13.88
N GLN A 35 5.39 -7.57 -14.79
CA GLN A 35 6.70 -8.21 -14.66
C GLN A 35 7.49 -7.63 -13.49
N GLN A 36 7.45 -6.31 -13.29
CA GLN A 36 8.09 -5.68 -12.13
C GLN A 36 7.47 -6.13 -10.83
N LEU A 37 6.13 -6.23 -10.72
CA LEU A 37 5.48 -6.73 -9.50
C LEU A 37 5.89 -8.17 -9.17
N ALA A 38 5.88 -9.05 -10.17
CA ALA A 38 6.31 -10.43 -9.98
C ALA A 38 7.77 -10.51 -9.55
N HIS A 39 8.65 -9.73 -10.18
CA HIS A 39 10.05 -9.66 -9.83
C HIS A 39 10.28 -9.11 -8.42
N THR A 40 9.64 -7.99 -8.05
CA THR A 40 9.75 -7.40 -6.72
C THR A 40 9.34 -8.39 -5.63
N ARG A 41 8.22 -9.11 -5.81
CA ARG A 41 7.77 -10.12 -4.84
C ARG A 41 8.75 -11.29 -4.74
N ALA A 42 9.25 -11.79 -5.87
CA ALA A 42 10.20 -12.90 -5.90
C ALA A 42 11.54 -12.53 -5.26
N ALA A 43 12.07 -11.33 -5.58
CA ALA A 43 13.31 -10.81 -5.01
C ALA A 43 13.19 -10.61 -3.49
N LEU A 44 12.10 -9.98 -3.03
CA LEU A 44 11.81 -9.77 -1.62
C LEU A 44 11.71 -11.09 -0.86
N ASN A 45 10.95 -12.05 -1.38
CA ASN A 45 10.82 -13.38 -0.77
C ASN A 45 12.18 -14.09 -0.70
N THR A 46 12.98 -14.04 -1.77
CA THR A 46 14.31 -14.68 -1.77
C THR A 46 15.24 -14.07 -0.72
N ALA A 47 15.29 -12.73 -0.64
CA ALA A 47 16.09 -12.02 0.36
C ALA A 47 15.62 -12.34 1.79
N ALA A 48 14.31 -12.30 2.04
CA ALA A 48 13.73 -12.63 3.34
C ALA A 48 14.00 -14.08 3.74
N VAL A 49 13.86 -15.04 2.81
CA VAL A 49 14.17 -16.46 3.08
C VAL A 49 15.66 -16.64 3.43
N SER A 50 16.57 -15.92 2.77
CA SER A 50 18.01 -15.97 3.10
C SER A 50 18.26 -15.46 4.51
N ALA A 51 17.77 -14.26 4.84
CA ALA A 51 17.96 -13.65 6.16
C ALA A 51 17.36 -14.51 7.28
N ILE A 52 16.13 -15.03 7.10
CA ILE A 52 15.49 -15.88 8.10
C ILE A 52 16.23 -17.21 8.25
N ARG A 53 16.72 -17.80 7.14
CA ARG A 53 17.55 -19.01 7.18
C ARG A 53 18.81 -18.80 8.02
N GLU A 54 19.50 -17.67 7.82
CA GLU A 54 20.68 -17.30 8.60
C GLU A 54 20.35 -17.08 10.09
N ALA A 55 19.20 -16.48 10.39
CA ALA A 55 18.73 -16.34 11.76
C ALA A 55 18.46 -17.70 12.44
N PHE A 56 17.87 -18.67 11.72
CA PHE A 56 17.67 -20.03 12.22
C PHE A 56 19.00 -20.75 12.49
N GLU A 57 19.97 -20.67 11.57
CA GLU A 57 21.28 -21.28 11.76
C GLU A 57 22.08 -20.66 12.90
N SER A 58 21.92 -19.35 13.11
CA SER A 58 22.57 -18.61 14.20
C SER A 58 21.99 -18.95 15.58
N ASP A 59 20.69 -19.27 15.65
CA ASP A 59 20.01 -19.66 16.88
C ASP A 59 20.26 -21.15 17.21
N GLU A 60 20.10 -22.04 16.24
CA GLU A 60 20.38 -23.48 16.37
C GLU A 60 20.99 -24.04 15.06
N PRO A 61 22.29 -24.41 15.05
CA PRO A 61 22.95 -24.92 13.85
C PRO A 61 22.27 -26.19 13.29
N GLY A 62 21.94 -26.17 11.99
CA GLY A 62 21.24 -27.25 11.28
C GLY A 62 19.71 -27.13 11.29
N SER A 63 19.13 -26.20 12.06
CA SER A 63 17.67 -26.00 12.15
C SER A 63 17.05 -25.55 10.83
N SER A 64 17.78 -24.79 10.00
CA SER A 64 17.21 -24.27 8.75
C SER A 64 16.96 -25.32 7.67
N SER A 65 17.59 -26.50 7.81
CA SER A 65 17.40 -27.62 6.88
C SER A 65 16.03 -28.28 7.03
N ASN A 66 15.39 -28.12 8.20
CA ASN A 66 14.09 -28.68 8.53
C ASN A 66 12.91 -27.73 8.26
N VAL A 67 13.18 -26.48 7.89
CA VAL A 67 12.14 -25.46 7.68
C VAL A 67 11.78 -25.31 6.20
N SER A 68 10.53 -25.59 5.88
CA SER A 68 9.94 -25.25 4.57
C SER A 68 9.46 -23.81 4.60
N PHE A 69 10.17 -22.93 3.90
CA PHE A 69 9.78 -21.53 3.72
C PHE A 69 8.63 -21.38 2.71
N LEU A 70 7.95 -20.23 2.78
CA LEU A 70 6.90 -19.88 1.82
C LEU A 70 7.50 -19.35 0.52
N SER A 71 6.84 -19.66 -0.59
CA SER A 71 7.10 -19.04 -1.89
C SER A 71 6.38 -17.69 -2.02
N ALA A 72 6.83 -16.85 -2.95
CA ALA A 72 6.21 -15.55 -3.24
C ALA A 72 4.71 -15.66 -3.60
N ASP A 73 4.30 -16.72 -4.30
CA ASP A 73 2.89 -16.95 -4.67
C ASP A 73 2.04 -17.32 -3.44
N GLU A 74 2.60 -18.10 -2.51
CA GLU A 74 1.92 -18.47 -1.26
C GLU A 74 1.79 -17.27 -0.33
N GLU A 75 2.83 -16.43 -0.24
CA GLU A 75 2.75 -15.16 0.47
C GLU A 75 1.64 -14.28 -0.11
N HIS A 76 1.62 -14.12 -1.44
CA HIS A 76 0.59 -13.33 -2.12
C HIS A 76 -0.82 -13.89 -1.89
N LEU A 77 -0.99 -15.22 -1.93
CA LEU A 77 -2.27 -15.88 -1.67
C LEU A 77 -2.78 -15.58 -0.26
N LEU A 78 -1.89 -15.61 0.73
CA LEU A 78 -2.23 -15.30 2.12
C LEU A 78 -2.61 -13.82 2.27
N VAL A 79 -1.84 -12.90 1.68
CA VAL A 79 -2.16 -11.47 1.67
C VAL A 79 -3.52 -11.22 1.03
N LYS A 80 -3.80 -11.84 -0.11
CA LYS A 80 -5.10 -11.74 -0.81
C LYS A 80 -6.27 -12.18 0.06
N LEU A 81 -6.13 -13.26 0.85
CA LEU A 81 -7.17 -13.68 1.79
C LEU A 81 -7.48 -12.59 2.81
N TYR A 82 -6.44 -12.01 3.41
CA TYR A 82 -6.60 -10.98 4.43
C TYR A 82 -7.10 -9.65 3.87
N VAL A 83 -6.73 -9.27 2.64
CA VAL A 83 -7.37 -8.16 1.93
C VAL A 83 -8.87 -8.40 1.79
N GLY A 84 -9.31 -9.62 1.45
CA GLY A 84 -10.73 -9.96 1.41
C GLY A 84 -11.45 -9.93 2.77
N LYS A 85 -10.72 -10.14 3.88
CA LYS A 85 -11.28 -10.01 5.24
C LYS A 85 -11.50 -8.56 5.66
N ILE A 86 -10.80 -7.60 5.06
CA ILE A 86 -11.00 -6.16 5.34
C ILE A 86 -12.46 -5.77 5.07
N SER A 87 -13.05 -6.19 3.94
CA SER A 87 -14.44 -5.86 3.60
C SER A 87 -15.43 -6.37 4.67
N GLN A 88 -15.19 -7.56 5.24
CA GLN A 88 -16.03 -8.12 6.31
C GLN A 88 -15.92 -7.29 7.59
N LEU A 89 -14.71 -6.87 7.94
CA LEU A 89 -14.44 -6.06 9.12
C LEU A 89 -15.02 -4.65 8.97
N CYS A 90 -14.82 -4.00 7.81
CA CYS A 90 -15.44 -2.73 7.47
C CYS A 90 -16.97 -2.79 7.56
N GLY A 91 -17.59 -3.89 7.09
CA GLY A 91 -19.03 -4.11 7.23
C GLY A 91 -19.50 -4.16 8.69
N HIS A 92 -18.73 -4.80 9.58
CA HIS A 92 -19.04 -4.85 11.00
C HIS A 92 -18.97 -3.48 11.68
N PHE A 93 -17.97 -2.67 11.35
CA PHE A 93 -17.82 -1.30 11.84
C PHE A 93 -18.68 -0.26 11.10
N ARG A 94 -19.36 -0.66 10.02
CA ARG A 94 -20.09 0.23 9.10
C ARG A 94 -19.21 1.35 8.52
N PHE A 95 -17.95 1.05 8.25
CA PHE A 95 -17.05 1.99 7.61
C PHE A 95 -17.44 2.22 6.13
N PRO A 96 -17.22 3.43 5.61
CA PRO A 96 -17.49 3.73 4.21
C PRO A 96 -16.52 2.99 3.28
N GLU A 97 -16.90 2.91 2.00
CA GLU A 97 -16.13 2.26 0.96
C GLU A 97 -14.73 2.86 0.74
N GLU A 98 -14.56 4.14 1.07
CA GLU A 98 -13.27 4.84 1.01
C GLU A 98 -12.25 4.29 2.04
N VAL A 99 -12.70 4.02 3.27
CA VAL A 99 -11.86 3.39 4.31
C VAL A 99 -11.44 1.98 3.89
N GLU A 100 -12.39 1.18 3.39
CA GLU A 100 -12.13 -0.19 2.94
C GLU A 100 -11.11 -0.24 1.81
N ALA A 101 -11.30 0.59 0.77
CA ALA A 101 -10.39 0.65 -0.37
C ALA A 101 -8.98 1.14 0.04
N THR A 102 -8.90 2.10 0.96
CA THR A 102 -7.64 2.62 1.49
C THR A 102 -6.89 1.55 2.28
N ALA A 103 -7.57 0.84 3.18
CA ALA A 103 -6.98 -0.23 3.98
C ALA A 103 -6.45 -1.37 3.10
N ALA A 104 -7.21 -1.77 2.07
CA ALA A 104 -6.77 -2.76 1.09
C ALA A 104 -5.50 -2.32 0.34
N THR A 105 -5.45 -1.05 -0.07
CA THR A 105 -4.29 -0.46 -0.73
C THR A 105 -3.06 -0.48 0.19
N TYR A 106 -3.21 -0.03 1.44
CA TYR A 106 -2.11 -0.01 2.41
C TYR A 106 -1.56 -1.41 2.66
N MET A 107 -2.43 -2.39 2.81
CA MET A 107 -2.02 -3.77 3.01
C MET A 107 -1.19 -4.30 1.84
N LYS A 108 -1.61 -4.07 0.59
CA LYS A 108 -0.85 -4.50 -0.59
C LYS A 108 0.49 -3.78 -0.70
N ARG A 109 0.51 -2.46 -0.52
CA ARG A 109 1.72 -1.65 -0.56
C ARG A 109 2.74 -2.09 0.50
N PHE A 110 2.27 -2.41 1.71
CA PHE A 110 3.11 -2.94 2.78
C PHE A 110 3.82 -4.24 2.36
N TYR A 111 3.07 -5.19 1.79
CA TYR A 111 3.60 -6.50 1.35
C TYR A 111 4.33 -6.48 0.00
N LEU A 112 4.56 -5.30 -0.59
CA LEU A 112 5.55 -5.13 -1.66
C LEU A 112 6.95 -4.84 -1.13
N LYS A 113 7.08 -4.50 0.16
CA LYS A 113 8.36 -4.17 0.81
C LYS A 113 8.66 -5.04 2.03
N ASN A 114 7.70 -5.84 2.49
CA ASN A 114 7.81 -6.67 3.68
C ASN A 114 7.27 -8.08 3.40
N THR A 115 7.83 -9.10 4.07
CA THR A 115 7.36 -10.48 3.98
C THR A 115 6.29 -10.80 5.04
N VAL A 116 5.40 -11.75 4.73
CA VAL A 116 4.45 -12.30 5.71
C VAL A 116 5.14 -13.10 6.84
N MET A 117 6.38 -13.56 6.61
CA MET A 117 7.16 -14.35 7.56
C MET A 117 7.68 -13.53 8.74
N ASP A 118 7.89 -12.22 8.54
CA ASP A 118 8.20 -11.28 9.61
C ASP A 118 6.93 -10.73 10.25
N TRP A 119 6.00 -10.27 9.40
CA TRP A 119 4.83 -9.53 9.83
C TRP A 119 3.56 -10.25 9.41
N HIS A 120 2.86 -10.81 10.40
CA HIS A 120 1.68 -11.61 10.15
C HIS A 120 0.52 -10.75 9.56
N PRO A 121 -0.09 -11.16 8.42
CA PRO A 121 -1.15 -10.41 7.74
C PRO A 121 -2.35 -10.00 8.58
N LYS A 122 -2.73 -10.80 9.59
CA LYS A 122 -3.77 -10.42 10.55
C LYS A 122 -3.46 -9.09 11.25
N ASN A 123 -2.26 -8.90 11.78
CA ASN A 123 -1.93 -7.72 12.58
C ASN A 123 -1.77 -6.50 11.67
N VAL A 124 -1.08 -6.68 10.54
CA VAL A 124 -0.93 -5.63 9.51
C VAL A 124 -2.29 -5.19 8.97
N MET A 125 -3.24 -6.11 8.74
CA MET A 125 -4.59 -5.78 8.30
C MET A 125 -5.33 -4.89 9.31
N LEU A 126 -5.22 -5.18 10.60
CA LEU A 126 -5.84 -4.39 11.67
C LEU A 126 -5.22 -2.98 11.73
N THR A 127 -3.89 -2.90 11.71
CA THR A 127 -3.18 -1.62 11.70
C THR A 127 -3.45 -0.81 10.44
N ALA A 128 -3.44 -1.44 9.26
CA ALA A 128 -3.75 -0.78 8.00
C ALA A 128 -5.19 -0.24 7.97
N LEU A 129 -6.16 -0.99 8.50
CA LEU A 129 -7.54 -0.51 8.62
C LEU A 129 -7.65 0.66 9.60
N PHE A 130 -7.03 0.56 10.77
CA PHE A 130 -7.00 1.67 11.74
C PHE A 130 -6.36 2.93 11.15
N LEU A 131 -5.22 2.80 10.48
CA LEU A 131 -4.54 3.91 9.80
C LEU A 131 -5.39 4.49 8.66
N ALA A 132 -6.11 3.65 7.91
CA ALA A 132 -7.07 4.08 6.90
C ALA A 132 -8.18 4.96 7.51
N THR A 133 -8.70 4.61 8.70
CA THR A 133 -9.71 5.43 9.38
C THR A 133 -9.20 6.83 9.71
N LYS A 134 -7.93 6.96 10.13
CA LYS A 134 -7.28 8.25 10.41
C LYS A 134 -7.10 9.06 9.14
N THR A 135 -6.57 8.43 8.09
CA THR A 135 -6.17 9.12 6.84
C THR A 135 -7.35 9.50 5.95
N THR A 136 -8.51 8.86 6.13
CA THR A 136 -9.75 9.16 5.38
C THR A 136 -10.76 9.98 6.18
N ASN A 137 -10.37 10.61 7.29
CA ASN A 137 -11.22 11.44 8.16
C ASN A 137 -12.41 10.69 8.81
N HIS A 138 -12.25 9.41 9.11
CA HIS A 138 -13.23 8.60 9.87
C HIS A 138 -12.62 8.06 11.18
N PRO A 139 -11.95 8.88 12.01
CA PRO A 139 -11.19 8.37 13.14
C PRO A 139 -12.09 7.69 14.18
N ILE A 140 -11.59 6.57 14.70
CA ILE A 140 -12.16 5.82 15.82
C ILE A 140 -11.11 5.78 16.94
N SER A 141 -11.53 5.80 18.21
CA SER A 141 -10.58 5.60 19.30
C SER A 141 -10.01 4.19 19.25
N LEU A 142 -8.76 4.04 19.69
CA LEU A 142 -8.07 2.75 19.64
C LEU A 142 -8.76 1.71 20.54
N GLU A 143 -9.28 2.13 21.69
CA GLU A 143 -9.99 1.27 22.63
C GLU A 143 -11.31 0.79 22.02
N ALA A 144 -12.06 1.68 21.38
CA ALA A 144 -13.30 1.30 20.70
C ALA A 144 -12.99 0.34 19.54
N TYR A 145 -11.99 0.65 18.72
CA TYR A 145 -11.57 -0.20 17.61
C TYR A 145 -11.21 -1.61 18.06
N THR A 146 -10.36 -1.75 19.09
CA THR A 146 -9.90 -3.07 19.56
C THR A 146 -10.97 -3.83 20.34
N SER A 147 -11.85 -3.15 21.08
CA SER A 147 -12.94 -3.80 21.84
C SER A 147 -13.91 -4.61 20.98
N HIS A 148 -14.09 -4.20 19.72
CA HIS A 148 -14.97 -4.86 18.76
C HIS A 148 -14.31 -6.06 18.05
N ILE A 149 -13.01 -6.31 18.29
CA ILE A 149 -12.24 -7.34 17.61
C ILE A 149 -11.77 -8.37 18.63
N PRO A 150 -12.18 -9.64 18.50
CA PRO A 150 -11.83 -10.65 19.49
C PRO A 150 -10.31 -10.92 19.51
N LYS A 151 -9.75 -10.95 20.72
CA LYS A 151 -8.33 -11.24 20.98
C LYS A 151 -7.36 -10.26 20.30
N THR A 152 -7.66 -8.97 20.38
CA THR A 152 -6.79 -7.89 19.90
C THR A 152 -6.59 -6.89 21.03
N ALA A 153 -5.35 -6.58 21.35
CA ALA A 153 -4.98 -5.53 22.29
C ALA A 153 -4.64 -4.22 21.55
N PRO A 154 -4.79 -3.04 22.20
CA PRO A 154 -4.32 -1.76 21.67
C PRO A 154 -2.86 -1.76 21.21
N SER A 155 -1.98 -2.46 21.93
CA SER A 155 -0.55 -2.60 21.59
C SER A 155 -0.32 -3.26 20.23
N ASP A 156 -1.12 -4.29 19.88
CA ASP A 156 -0.97 -5.03 18.62
C ASP A 156 -1.12 -4.13 17.39
N VAL A 157 -1.89 -3.04 17.52
CA VAL A 157 -2.13 -2.06 16.46
C VAL A 157 -1.08 -0.96 16.49
N LEU A 158 -0.80 -0.41 17.67
CA LEU A 158 0.12 0.72 17.85
C LEU A 158 1.56 0.37 17.51
N ASP A 159 2.03 -0.82 17.91
CA ASP A 159 3.41 -1.25 17.71
C ASP A 159 3.77 -1.36 16.22
N LEU A 160 2.77 -1.63 15.37
CA LEU A 160 2.92 -1.71 13.92
C LEU A 160 2.59 -0.41 13.19
N GLU A 161 1.95 0.57 13.85
CA GLU A 161 1.41 1.76 13.17
C GLU A 161 2.51 2.54 12.44
N PHE A 162 3.62 2.81 13.14
CA PHE A 162 4.76 3.52 12.56
C PHE A 162 5.45 2.72 11.45
N LEU A 163 5.65 1.42 11.65
CA LEU A 163 6.24 0.53 10.66
C LEU A 163 5.42 0.49 9.36
N VAL A 164 4.09 0.40 9.48
CA VAL A 164 3.19 0.43 8.33
C VAL A 164 3.31 1.77 7.63
N ALA A 165 3.27 2.89 8.35
CA ALA A 165 3.43 4.22 7.78
C ALA A 165 4.77 4.40 7.02
N GLN A 166 5.88 3.94 7.61
CA GLN A 166 7.21 3.98 6.99
C GLN A 166 7.28 3.12 5.73
N SER A 167 6.72 1.91 5.76
CA SER A 167 6.67 1.01 4.60
C SER A 167 5.87 1.63 3.45
N LEU A 168 4.80 2.37 3.77
CA LEU A 168 4.02 3.14 2.80
C LEU A 168 4.76 4.38 2.27
N GLY A 169 5.97 4.70 2.76
CA GLY A 169 6.69 5.91 2.40
C GLY A 169 5.92 7.19 2.79
N PHE A 170 5.04 7.10 3.79
CA PHE A 170 4.10 8.15 4.19
C PHE A 170 3.15 8.62 3.06
N ASP A 171 2.99 7.81 2.00
CA ASP A 171 2.09 8.08 0.88
C ASP A 171 0.64 7.69 1.20
N PHE A 172 -0.01 8.45 2.08
CA PHE A 172 -1.37 8.18 2.54
C PHE A 172 -2.47 8.56 1.53
N ALA A 173 -2.15 9.40 0.53
CA ALA A 173 -3.12 9.78 -0.49
C ALA A 173 -3.35 8.63 -1.48
N VAL A 174 -4.57 8.08 -1.49
CA VAL A 174 -4.97 7.00 -2.40
C VAL A 174 -6.08 7.47 -3.33
N TRP A 175 -5.88 7.26 -4.63
CA TRP A 175 -6.85 7.52 -5.68
C TRP A 175 -7.62 6.24 -5.98
N HIS A 176 -8.92 6.23 -5.67
CA HIS A 176 -9.74 5.03 -5.77
C HIS A 176 -10.55 4.95 -7.06
N ALA A 177 -10.66 3.73 -7.61
CA ALA A 177 -11.46 3.46 -8.81
C ALA A 177 -12.96 3.72 -8.61
N HIS A 178 -13.51 3.55 -7.39
CA HIS A 178 -14.94 3.83 -7.13
C HIS A 178 -15.28 5.31 -7.30
N ARG A 179 -14.35 6.23 -6.95
CA ARG A 179 -14.53 7.67 -7.19
C ARG A 179 -14.49 8.01 -8.68
N SER A 180 -13.58 7.36 -9.42
CA SER A 180 -13.55 7.49 -10.89
C SER A 180 -14.82 6.94 -11.55
N LEU A 181 -15.36 5.82 -11.06
CA LEU A 181 -16.61 5.25 -11.55
C LEU A 181 -17.80 6.19 -11.31
N TRP A 182 -17.84 6.86 -10.15
CA TRP A 182 -18.84 7.89 -9.88
C TRP A 182 -18.75 9.06 -10.88
N GLY A 183 -17.52 9.51 -11.19
CA GLY A 183 -17.30 10.53 -12.23
C GLY A 183 -17.79 10.08 -13.62
N LEU A 184 -17.49 8.83 -14.01
CA LEU A 184 -18.00 8.25 -15.26
C LEU A 184 -19.53 8.21 -15.29
N TRP A 185 -20.17 7.85 -14.18
CA TRP A 185 -21.62 7.81 -14.05
C TRP A 185 -22.27 9.20 -14.23
N LEU A 186 -21.65 10.26 -13.70
CA LEU A 186 -22.09 11.64 -13.89
C LEU A 186 -21.90 12.10 -15.35
N ASP A 187 -20.73 11.80 -15.93
CA ASP A 187 -20.43 12.15 -17.32
C ASP A 187 -21.40 11.49 -18.31
N ILE A 188 -21.79 10.23 -18.06
CA ILE A 188 -22.71 9.49 -18.93
C ILE A 188 -24.11 10.10 -18.94
N GLN A 189 -24.57 10.69 -17.82
CA GLN A 189 -25.86 11.38 -17.78
C GLN A 189 -25.91 12.60 -18.69
N SER A 190 -24.76 13.15 -19.05
CA SER A 190 -24.66 14.29 -19.97
C SER A 190 -24.66 13.87 -21.44
N LEU A 191 -24.74 12.57 -21.75
CA LEU A 191 -24.79 12.08 -23.13
C LEU A 191 -26.20 12.23 -23.71
N PRO A 192 -26.35 12.59 -25.01
CA PRO A 192 -27.66 12.81 -25.63
C PRO A 192 -28.59 11.59 -25.61
N ASP A 193 -28.03 10.38 -25.74
CA ASP A 193 -28.77 9.11 -25.83
C ASP A 193 -28.53 8.21 -24.59
N ALA A 194 -28.34 8.81 -23.41
CA ALA A 194 -28.07 8.04 -22.20
C ALA A 194 -29.30 7.21 -21.79
N PRO A 195 -29.19 5.86 -21.67
CA PRO A 195 -30.27 5.03 -21.14
C PRO A 195 -30.34 5.20 -19.62
N LEU A 196 -31.00 6.26 -19.15
CA LEU A 196 -31.05 6.66 -17.74
C LEU A 196 -31.66 5.58 -16.84
N ASP A 197 -32.63 4.82 -17.35
CA ASP A 197 -33.31 3.75 -16.61
C ASP A 197 -32.35 2.59 -16.25
N ASP A 198 -31.47 2.20 -17.18
CA ASP A 198 -30.49 1.11 -17.00
C ASP A 198 -29.16 1.60 -16.40
N LEU A 199 -28.94 2.91 -16.37
CA LEU A 199 -27.67 3.49 -15.94
C LEU A 199 -27.38 3.20 -14.46
N ARG A 200 -28.42 3.22 -13.60
CA ARG A 200 -28.23 2.91 -12.18
C ARG A 200 -27.88 1.45 -11.95
N ALA A 201 -28.59 0.54 -12.63
CA ALA A 201 -28.30 -0.90 -12.56
C ALA A 201 -26.88 -1.21 -13.07
N SER A 202 -26.47 -0.57 -14.16
CA SER A 202 -25.12 -0.67 -14.72
C SER A 202 -24.06 -0.16 -13.75
N TYR A 203 -24.31 0.96 -13.06
CA TYR A 203 -23.42 1.48 -12.03
C TYR A 203 -23.28 0.52 -10.84
N ASP A 204 -24.39 0.01 -10.32
CA ASP A 204 -24.37 -0.90 -9.17
C ASP A 204 -23.69 -2.24 -9.53
N ALA A 205 -23.82 -2.71 -10.78
CA ALA A 205 -23.07 -3.86 -11.30
C ALA A 205 -21.57 -3.54 -11.46
N ALA A 206 -21.22 -2.38 -12.01
CA ALA A 206 -19.83 -1.94 -12.15
C ALA A 206 -19.15 -1.79 -10.78
N LEU A 207 -19.87 -1.35 -9.75
CA LEU A 207 -19.35 -1.21 -8.39
C LEU A 207 -18.96 -2.58 -7.79
N LYS A 208 -19.69 -3.67 -8.13
CA LYS A 208 -19.29 -5.03 -7.74
C LYS A 208 -17.95 -5.41 -8.37
N HIS A 209 -17.74 -5.07 -9.65
CA HIS A 209 -16.44 -5.30 -10.30
C HIS A 209 -15.33 -4.42 -9.73
N VAL A 210 -15.62 -3.18 -9.33
CA VAL A 210 -14.65 -2.31 -8.62
C VAL A 210 -14.27 -2.90 -7.25
N ARG A 211 -15.20 -3.55 -6.54
CA ARG A 211 -14.87 -4.25 -5.29
C ARG A 211 -14.02 -5.49 -5.57
N ALA A 212 -14.34 -6.25 -6.61
CA ALA A 212 -13.54 -7.39 -7.04
C ALA A 212 -12.12 -6.99 -7.47
N SER A 213 -11.96 -5.85 -8.16
CA SER A 213 -10.64 -5.38 -8.58
C SER A 213 -9.70 -5.05 -7.41
N ARG A 214 -10.23 -4.74 -6.21
CA ARG A 214 -9.44 -4.58 -4.98
C ARG A 214 -8.75 -5.87 -4.54
N LEU A 215 -9.18 -7.04 -5.00
CA LEU A 215 -8.50 -8.31 -4.71
C LEU A 215 -7.37 -8.61 -5.70
N THR A 216 -7.20 -7.77 -6.73
CA THR A 216 -6.20 -7.93 -7.80
C THR A 216 -5.11 -6.88 -7.71
N ASP A 217 -4.09 -7.02 -8.55
CA ASP A 217 -3.02 -6.03 -8.69
C ASP A 217 -3.38 -4.84 -9.59
N ALA A 218 -4.64 -4.72 -10.02
CA ALA A 218 -5.07 -3.69 -10.97
C ALA A 218 -4.68 -2.27 -10.54
N GLU A 219 -4.81 -1.93 -9.26
CA GLU A 219 -4.50 -0.59 -8.74
C GLU A 219 -3.00 -0.23 -8.69
N LEU A 220 -2.14 -1.25 -8.81
CA LEU A 220 -0.68 -1.09 -8.87
C LEU A 220 -0.18 -1.00 -10.31
N VAL A 221 -1.02 -1.31 -11.32
CA VAL A 221 -0.65 -1.35 -12.74
C VAL A 221 -1.35 -0.26 -13.54
N TYR A 222 -2.64 -0.08 -13.30
CA TYR A 222 -3.52 0.77 -14.09
C TYR A 222 -4.02 1.98 -13.30
N ALA A 223 -4.33 3.06 -14.02
CA ALA A 223 -4.92 4.24 -13.42
C ALA A 223 -6.34 3.95 -12.93
N PRO A 224 -6.81 4.60 -11.85
CA PRO A 224 -8.16 4.40 -11.30
C PRO A 224 -9.28 4.62 -12.34
N SER A 225 -9.10 5.55 -13.27
CA SER A 225 -10.03 5.81 -14.37
C SER A 225 -10.10 4.66 -15.39
N GLN A 226 -8.96 4.02 -15.69
CA GLN A 226 -8.90 2.85 -16.57
C GLN A 226 -9.60 1.66 -15.92
N ILE A 227 -9.36 1.43 -14.63
CA ILE A 227 -10.03 0.39 -13.84
C ILE A 227 -11.54 0.64 -13.81
N ALA A 228 -11.96 1.87 -13.52
CA ALA A 228 -13.37 2.25 -13.47
C ALA A 228 -14.08 2.02 -14.82
N LEU A 229 -13.45 2.41 -15.93
CA LEU A 229 -14.01 2.20 -17.26
C LEU A 229 -14.05 0.71 -17.64
N ALA A 230 -13.05 -0.08 -17.24
CA ALA A 230 -13.07 -1.53 -17.45
C ALA A 230 -14.20 -2.20 -16.67
N CYS A 231 -14.41 -1.82 -15.40
CA CYS A 231 -15.53 -2.28 -14.58
C CYS A 231 -16.89 -1.88 -15.15
N LEU A 232 -17.02 -0.66 -15.67
CA LEU A 232 -18.22 -0.23 -16.38
C LEU A 232 -18.42 -1.04 -17.66
N SER A 233 -17.35 -1.33 -18.40
CA SER A 233 -17.42 -2.13 -19.63
C SER A 233 -17.78 -3.60 -19.37
N LEU A 234 -17.43 -4.16 -18.20
CA LEU A 234 -17.92 -5.47 -17.76
C LEU A 234 -19.42 -5.46 -17.47
N ALA A 235 -19.92 -4.38 -16.86
CA ALA A 235 -21.33 -4.25 -16.52
C ALA A 235 -22.20 -3.90 -17.73
N SER A 236 -21.74 -2.98 -18.58
CA SER A 236 -22.42 -2.50 -19.77
C SER A 236 -21.39 -2.06 -20.82
N PRO A 237 -21.01 -2.97 -21.74
CA PRO A 237 -20.10 -2.64 -22.84
C PRO A 237 -20.59 -1.45 -23.71
N PRO A 238 -21.89 -1.35 -24.08
CA PRO A 238 -22.38 -0.24 -24.89
C PRO A 238 -22.17 1.13 -24.23
N LEU A 239 -22.39 1.24 -22.91
CA LEU A 239 -22.21 2.49 -22.18
C LEU A 239 -20.73 2.92 -22.14
N ALA A 240 -19.83 1.97 -21.89
CA ALA A 240 -18.40 2.26 -21.87
C ALA A 240 -17.89 2.74 -23.24
N VAL A 241 -18.36 2.11 -24.34
CA VAL A 241 -18.01 2.51 -25.71
C VAL A 241 -18.61 3.87 -26.06
N ALA A 242 -19.88 4.12 -25.71
CA ALA A 242 -20.53 5.41 -25.95
C ALA A 242 -19.81 6.56 -25.23
N TRP A 243 -19.43 6.35 -23.96
CA TRP A 243 -18.63 7.32 -23.21
C TRP A 243 -17.24 7.51 -23.83
N ALA A 244 -16.55 6.44 -24.23
CA ALA A 244 -15.24 6.56 -24.87
C ALA A 244 -15.30 7.35 -26.20
N ARG A 245 -16.30 7.08 -27.04
CA ARG A 245 -16.49 7.80 -28.31
C ARG A 245 -16.84 9.28 -28.12
N SER A 246 -17.60 9.62 -27.08
CA SER A 246 -17.93 11.02 -26.80
C SER A 246 -16.70 11.84 -26.39
N LYS A 247 -15.74 11.23 -25.68
CA LYS A 247 -14.48 11.87 -25.29
C LYS A 247 -13.43 11.89 -26.40
N PHE A 248 -13.51 10.98 -27.37
CA PHE A 248 -12.58 10.88 -28.50
C PHE A 248 -13.32 10.92 -29.86
N PRO A 249 -14.03 12.03 -30.19
CA PRO A 249 -14.88 12.09 -31.39
C PRO A 249 -14.08 12.01 -32.70
N ALA A 250 -12.80 12.37 -32.69
CA ALA A 250 -11.92 12.37 -33.86
C ALA A 250 -11.20 11.02 -34.09
N ILE A 251 -11.31 10.06 -33.16
CA ILE A 251 -10.59 8.79 -33.23
C ILE A 251 -11.61 7.64 -33.31
N PRO A 252 -11.69 6.92 -34.45
CA PRO A 252 -12.66 5.84 -34.62
C PRO A 252 -12.56 4.74 -33.56
N ASP A 253 -11.32 4.39 -33.18
CA ASP A 253 -10.99 3.42 -32.14
C ASP A 253 -10.26 4.13 -30.99
N PRO A 254 -10.98 4.61 -29.96
CA PRO A 254 -10.38 5.29 -28.83
C PRO A 254 -9.31 4.41 -28.15
N PRO A 255 -8.09 4.92 -27.91
CA PRO A 255 -7.00 4.13 -27.31
C PRO A 255 -7.34 3.64 -25.90
N VAL A 256 -8.26 4.32 -25.21
CA VAL A 256 -8.76 3.92 -23.90
C VAL A 256 -9.50 2.57 -23.92
N LEU A 257 -10.06 2.16 -25.07
CA LEU A 257 -10.74 0.86 -25.20
C LEU A 257 -9.73 -0.29 -25.32
N ALA A 258 -8.57 -0.06 -25.93
CA ALA A 258 -7.54 -1.09 -26.13
C ALA A 258 -6.93 -1.59 -24.80
N VAL A 259 -6.92 -0.73 -23.77
CA VAL A 259 -6.40 -1.09 -22.44
C VAL A 259 -7.42 -1.80 -21.54
N LEU A 260 -8.68 -1.96 -21.98
CA LEU A 260 -9.72 -2.53 -21.11
C LEU A 260 -9.63 -4.04 -20.98
N GLU A 261 -9.42 -4.78 -22.07
CA GLU A 261 -9.45 -6.25 -22.06
C GLU A 261 -8.46 -6.85 -21.05
N PRO A 262 -7.18 -6.42 -20.96
CA PRO A 262 -6.26 -6.93 -19.95
C PRO A 262 -6.73 -6.67 -18.50
N ILE A 263 -7.41 -5.55 -18.25
CA ILE A 263 -7.96 -5.21 -16.93
C ILE A 263 -9.16 -6.10 -16.61
N LYS A 264 -10.04 -6.32 -17.59
CA LYS A 264 -11.20 -7.18 -17.45
C LYS A 264 -10.79 -8.61 -17.13
N ASP A 265 -9.84 -9.16 -17.88
CA ASP A 265 -9.32 -10.52 -17.67
C ASP A 265 -8.75 -10.69 -16.27
N MET A 266 -7.97 -9.71 -15.80
CA MET A 266 -7.42 -9.69 -14.44
C MET A 266 -8.53 -9.70 -13.38
N ILE A 267 -9.56 -8.86 -13.53
CA ILE A 267 -10.68 -8.77 -12.58
C ILE A 267 -11.49 -10.06 -12.58
N LEU A 268 -11.77 -10.65 -13.75
CA LEU A 268 -12.57 -11.86 -13.86
C LEU A 268 -11.83 -13.10 -13.34
N LYS A 269 -10.52 -13.20 -13.61
CA LYS A 269 -9.70 -14.33 -13.18
C LYS A 269 -9.35 -14.25 -11.70
N ASP A 270 -8.87 -13.09 -11.24
CA ASP A 270 -8.24 -12.93 -9.94
C ASP A 270 -9.09 -12.13 -8.94
N GLY A 271 -10.24 -11.58 -9.35
CA GLY A 271 -11.11 -10.78 -8.47
C GLY A 271 -11.96 -11.58 -7.48
N SER A 272 -11.73 -12.89 -7.36
CA SER A 272 -12.39 -13.77 -6.39
C SER A 272 -11.52 -14.02 -5.15
N PRO A 273 -12.13 -14.26 -3.97
CA PRO A 273 -11.37 -14.63 -2.78
C PRO A 273 -10.67 -15.98 -3.00
N PRO A 274 -9.47 -16.18 -2.42
CA PRO A 274 -8.71 -17.42 -2.58
C PRO A 274 -9.40 -18.61 -1.89
N GLU A 275 -9.06 -19.81 -2.34
CA GLU A 275 -9.56 -21.06 -1.75
C GLU A 275 -9.07 -21.21 -0.30
N VAL A 276 -10.02 -21.34 0.63
CA VAL A 276 -9.73 -21.31 2.07
C VAL A 276 -8.81 -22.45 2.51
N GLU A 277 -8.91 -23.62 1.88
CA GLU A 277 -8.09 -24.78 2.25
C GLU A 277 -6.63 -24.62 1.85
N ALA A 278 -6.36 -24.12 0.64
CA ALA A 278 -5.01 -23.78 0.20
C ALA A 278 -4.36 -22.75 1.14
N VAL A 279 -5.12 -21.74 1.57
CA VAL A 279 -4.61 -20.73 2.50
C VAL A 279 -4.38 -21.28 3.91
N ARG A 280 -5.18 -22.24 4.38
CA ARG A 280 -4.95 -22.90 5.67
C ARG A 280 -3.64 -23.67 5.70
N GLU A 281 -3.28 -24.32 4.60
CA GLU A 281 -2.01 -25.03 4.50
C GLU A 281 -0.83 -24.05 4.49
N VAL A 282 -0.97 -22.92 3.79
CA VAL A 282 0.01 -21.82 3.85
C VAL A 282 0.14 -21.25 5.29
N ASP A 283 -0.97 -21.01 5.99
CA ASP A 283 -0.96 -20.50 7.38
C ASP A 283 -0.31 -21.48 8.37
N ARG A 284 -0.49 -22.79 8.16
CA ARG A 284 0.20 -23.82 8.96
C ARG A 284 1.70 -23.77 8.77
N ARG A 285 2.16 -23.66 7.52
CA ARG A 285 3.60 -23.54 7.21
C ARG A 285 4.19 -22.22 7.69
N LEU A 286 3.44 -21.12 7.58
CA LEU A 286 3.86 -19.82 8.11
C LEU A 286 4.24 -19.88 9.59
N LYS A 287 3.52 -20.66 10.40
CA LYS A 287 3.85 -20.83 11.83
C LYS A 287 5.19 -21.50 12.07
N LEU A 288 5.65 -22.33 11.12
CA LEU A 288 6.92 -23.06 11.20
C LEU A 288 8.09 -22.25 10.68
N CYS A 289 7.87 -21.36 9.70
CA CYS A 289 8.91 -20.56 9.07
C CYS A 289 8.91 -19.08 9.50
N LYS A 290 8.23 -18.75 10.61
CA LYS A 290 8.19 -17.38 11.13
C LYS A 290 9.57 -16.97 11.62
N ASN A 291 9.97 -15.73 11.35
CA ASN A 291 11.28 -15.23 11.75
C ASN A 291 11.45 -15.32 13.28
N PRO A 292 12.44 -16.08 13.79
CA PRO A 292 12.63 -16.27 15.22
C PRO A 292 12.88 -14.94 15.94
N GLU A 293 13.54 -13.97 15.32
CA GLU A 293 13.81 -12.65 15.92
C GLU A 293 12.54 -11.82 16.16
N LYS A 294 11.44 -12.14 15.49
CA LYS A 294 10.15 -11.42 15.58
C LYS A 294 9.12 -12.21 16.40
N VAL A 295 9.49 -13.38 16.94
CA VAL A 295 8.62 -14.19 17.80
C VAL A 295 8.87 -13.80 19.26
N VAL A 296 7.91 -13.13 19.88
CA VAL A 296 7.99 -12.72 21.29
C VAL A 296 8.24 -13.94 22.17
N GLY A 297 9.35 -13.90 22.91
CA GLY A 297 9.77 -14.97 23.81
C GLY A 297 10.73 -16.01 23.21
N SER A 298 11.12 -15.89 21.94
CA SER A 298 12.26 -16.64 21.42
C SER A 298 13.59 -16.11 21.99
N THR A 299 14.61 -16.96 21.96
CA THR A 299 16.01 -16.62 22.28
C THR A 299 16.50 -15.47 21.41
N ALA A 300 16.27 -15.57 20.11
CA ALA A 300 16.63 -14.54 19.12
C ALA A 300 15.94 -13.18 19.38
N TYR A 301 14.64 -13.18 19.71
CA TYR A 301 13.89 -11.95 20.05
C TYR A 301 14.44 -11.28 21.31
N THR A 302 14.75 -12.09 22.34
CA THR A 302 15.26 -11.59 23.62
C THR A 302 16.63 -10.96 23.43
N LYS A 303 17.52 -11.63 22.68
CA LYS A 303 18.86 -11.13 22.35
C LYS A 303 18.81 -9.82 21.57
N LYS A 304 17.93 -9.72 20.56
CA LYS A 304 17.76 -8.49 19.77
C LYS A 304 17.21 -7.33 20.61
N LYS A 305 16.29 -7.62 21.53
CA LYS A 305 15.76 -6.62 22.46
C LYS A 305 16.82 -6.11 23.44
N GLU A 306 17.61 -7.00 24.03
CA GLU A 306 18.72 -6.64 24.93
C GLU A 306 19.78 -5.80 24.21
N GLU A 307 20.09 -6.14 22.96
CA GLU A 307 21.02 -5.36 22.14
C GLU A 307 20.48 -3.97 21.81
N ALA A 308 19.20 -3.85 21.45
CA ALA A 308 18.55 -2.57 21.22
C ALA A 308 18.51 -1.69 22.48
N GLU A 309 18.23 -2.30 23.65
CA GLU A 309 18.27 -1.61 24.94
C GLU A 309 19.70 -1.14 25.27
N ARG A 310 20.72 -1.97 25.02
CA ARG A 310 22.12 -1.60 25.20
C ARG A 310 22.53 -0.43 24.30
N LYS A 311 22.21 -0.47 23.00
CA LYS A 311 22.47 0.62 22.04
C LYS A 311 21.73 1.91 22.46
N ALA A 312 20.49 1.79 22.93
CA ALA A 312 19.70 2.94 23.39
C ALA A 312 20.29 3.57 24.67
N ASP A 313 20.75 2.76 25.62
CA ASP A 313 21.40 3.23 26.85
C ASP A 313 22.76 3.89 26.56
N GLU A 314 23.51 3.36 25.60
CA GLU A 314 24.75 3.98 25.13
C GLU A 314 24.50 5.35 24.49
N LYS A 315 23.49 5.46 23.61
CA LYS A 315 23.06 6.75 23.02
C LYS A 315 22.59 7.74 24.08
N ARG A 316 21.84 7.27 25.10
CA ARG A 316 21.41 8.10 26.24
C ARG A 316 22.59 8.59 27.07
N ARG A 317 23.58 7.73 27.34
CA ARG A 317 24.80 8.10 28.06
C ARG A 317 25.63 9.13 27.27
N ARG A 318 25.86 8.90 25.98
CA ARG A 318 26.56 9.86 25.11
C ARG A 318 25.88 11.22 25.11
N LYS A 319 24.56 11.27 24.92
CA LYS A 319 23.79 12.52 24.97
C LYS A 319 23.85 13.22 26.33
N ALA A 320 23.83 12.45 27.43
CA ALA A 320 23.96 13.01 28.78
C ALA A 320 25.37 13.59 29.02
N ASP A 321 26.41 12.92 28.54
CA ASP A 321 27.80 13.38 28.63
C ASP A 321 28.03 14.63 27.78
N ASP A 322 27.45 14.71 26.58
CA ASP A 322 27.49 15.90 25.71
C ASP A 322 26.79 17.10 26.36
N ILE A 323 25.60 16.90 26.96
CA ILE A 323 24.90 17.94 27.72
C ILE A 323 25.73 18.42 28.91
N LYS A 324 26.37 17.49 29.62
CA LYS A 324 27.20 17.83 30.79
C LYS A 324 28.43 18.66 30.37
N ARG A 325 29.09 18.30 29.27
CA ARG A 325 30.21 19.08 28.70
C ARG A 325 29.75 20.48 28.28
N ALA A 326 28.60 20.60 27.62
CA ALA A 326 28.04 21.91 27.23
C ALA A 326 27.71 22.79 28.45
N MET A 327 27.24 22.20 29.56
CA MET A 327 27.04 22.92 30.82
C MET A 327 28.36 23.35 31.48
N GLU A 328 29.41 22.55 31.41
CA GLU A 328 30.74 22.86 31.95
C GLU A 328 31.46 23.97 31.15
N ASP A 329 31.25 24.01 29.82
CA ASP A 329 31.81 25.04 28.93
C ASP A 329 31.04 26.38 28.94
N GLY A 330 30.04 26.52 29.82
CA GLY A 330 29.34 27.79 30.05
C GLY A 330 28.35 28.19 28.95
N ASP A 331 28.00 27.26 28.05
CA ASP A 331 27.03 27.46 26.98
C ASP A 331 25.83 26.51 27.13
N PRO A 332 24.90 26.83 28.05
CA PRO A 332 23.77 25.96 28.38
C PRO A 332 22.68 25.91 27.29
N PHE A 333 22.81 26.68 26.22
CA PHE A 333 21.84 26.74 25.13
C PHE A 333 22.41 26.40 23.74
N GLY A 334 23.73 26.18 23.61
CA GLY A 334 24.35 25.92 22.32
C GLY A 334 24.31 27.17 21.45
N SER A 335 25.40 27.91 21.45
CA SER A 335 25.62 29.03 20.55
C SER A 335 25.35 28.58 19.11
N GLU A 336 24.40 29.30 18.51
CA GLU A 336 23.78 29.07 17.21
C GLU A 336 24.74 28.54 16.14
N LEU A 337 24.37 27.43 15.50
CA LEU A 337 24.51 27.21 14.05
C LEU A 337 25.88 27.55 13.40
N ALA A 338 26.98 27.49 14.15
CA ALA A 338 28.32 27.82 13.67
C ALA A 338 29.20 26.58 13.60
N GLY A 339 29.03 25.82 12.53
CA GLY A 339 30.17 25.29 11.78
C GLY A 339 30.96 24.11 12.36
N ARG A 340 30.41 23.32 13.28
CA ARG A 340 30.86 21.93 13.42
C ARG A 340 29.88 21.06 12.65
N ALA A 341 30.39 20.42 11.61
CA ALA A 341 29.79 19.23 11.04
C ALA A 341 29.39 18.36 12.23
N VAL A 342 28.08 18.29 12.47
CA VAL A 342 27.53 17.17 13.19
C VAL A 342 27.89 16.02 12.25
N ASP A 343 28.87 15.21 12.65
CA ASP A 343 28.90 13.82 12.23
C ASP A 343 27.59 13.23 12.77
N ASP A 344 26.49 13.57 12.07
CA ASP A 344 25.34 12.72 11.95
C ASP A 344 25.88 11.53 11.17
N ASP A 345 26.58 10.66 11.89
CA ASP A 345 26.61 9.23 11.59
C ASP A 345 25.15 8.75 11.74
N ASP A 346 24.31 9.22 10.81
CA ASP A 346 23.13 8.56 10.26
C ASP A 346 23.61 7.45 9.31
N ASP A 347 24.72 6.80 9.64
CA ASP A 347 24.99 5.44 9.18
C ASP A 347 24.02 4.54 9.96
N ASP A 348 22.76 4.58 9.53
CA ASP A 348 21.88 3.42 9.50
C ASP A 348 22.50 2.38 8.53
N ASP A 349 23.71 1.93 8.84
CA ASP A 349 24.23 0.65 8.42
C ASP A 349 23.57 -0.37 9.35
N GLU A 350 22.47 -0.97 8.90
CA GLU A 350 22.11 -2.34 9.29
C GLU A 350 21.06 -2.91 8.31
N ASP A 351 21.59 -3.77 7.44
CA ASP A 351 21.03 -4.86 6.61
C ASP A 351 19.52 -5.21 6.70
#